data_AF-A0A7K0FC91-F1
#
_entry.id   AF-A0A7K0FC91-F1
#
_cell.length_a   1.000
_cell.length_b   1.000
_cell.length_c   1.000
_cell.angle_alpha   90.00
_cell.angle_beta   90.00
_cell.angle_gamma   90.00
#
_symmetry.space_group_name_H-M   'P 1'
#
loop_
_entity.id
_entity.type
_entity.pdbx_description
1 polymer ?
#
loop_
_entity_poly.entity_id
_entity_poly.type
_entity_poly.pdbx_seq_one_letter_code
_entity_poly.pdbx_strand_id
1 'polypeptide(L)'
;MKSFLLLSFSLLSTFLLSAQSDARYHTHTERIAQFSKPNKVLSNTIDAEGNGAIEYTNPKNQVLRFRLFHHKLQLQHGGIAFQLFSYQNNELQKIETFDLQGKLAGERASQNEAITTFTIEKKNEYLKKKKLIDAAEGNIDLTDDSKEQIIRVKLFDSNKQPIPEKEPFYISSKTYWNYSVRMYWP
;
A
#
# COMPACT_ATOMS: atom_id res chain seq x y z
N MET A 1 -35.43 -6.37 36.48
CA MET A 1 -35.55 -5.89 35.09
C MET A 1 -34.89 -4.53 34.84
N LYS A 2 -34.94 -3.55 35.76
CA LYS A 2 -34.31 -2.22 35.57
C LYS A 2 -32.77 -2.26 35.49
N SER A 3 -32.13 -3.18 36.23
CA SER A 3 -30.65 -3.29 36.24
C SER A 3 -30.06 -3.95 34.98
N PHE A 4 -30.83 -4.79 34.27
CA PHE A 4 -30.38 -5.43 33.03
C PHE A 4 -30.38 -4.45 31.84
N LEU A 5 -31.33 -3.51 31.81
CA LEU A 5 -31.40 -2.44 30.80
C LEU A 5 -30.19 -1.49 30.88
N LEU A 6 -29.74 -1.16 32.10
CA LEU A 6 -28.56 -0.32 32.30
C LEU A 6 -27.27 -1.00 31.80
N LEU A 7 -27.14 -2.33 32.00
CA LEU A 7 -25.99 -3.10 31.52
C LEU A 7 -25.92 -3.16 29.98
N SER A 8 -27.08 -3.29 29.31
CA SER A 8 -27.15 -3.27 27.85
C SER A 8 -26.79 -1.91 27.24
N PHE A 9 -27.09 -0.80 27.92
CA PHE A 9 -26.71 0.54 27.46
C PHE A 9 -25.22 0.82 27.62
N SER A 10 -24.58 0.33 28.69
CA SER A 10 -23.13 0.48 28.88
C SER A 10 -22.30 -0.36 27.90
N LEU A 11 -22.82 -1.49 27.43
CA LEU A 11 -22.16 -2.29 26.40
C LEU A 11 -22.27 -1.61 25.02
N LEU A 12 -23.42 -1.04 24.68
CA LEU A 12 -23.60 -0.33 23.40
C LEU A 12 -22.67 0.89 23.24
N SER A 13 -22.39 1.65 24.31
CA SER A 13 -21.51 2.81 24.25
C SER A 13 -20.05 2.44 23.95
N THR A 14 -19.59 1.27 24.42
CA THR A 14 -18.22 0.78 24.10
C THR A 14 -18.05 0.39 22.63
N PHE A 15 -19.11 -0.06 21.95
CA PHE A 15 -19.04 -0.37 20.51
C PHE A 15 -19.06 0.89 19.62
N LEU A 16 -19.72 1.97 20.06
CA LEU A 16 -19.81 3.22 19.29
C LEU A 16 -18.48 4.00 19.25
N LEU A 17 -17.71 3.97 20.33
CA LEU A 17 -16.40 4.66 20.40
C LEU A 17 -15.37 4.05 19.45
N SER A 18 -15.36 2.72 19.30
CA SER A 18 -14.45 2.00 18.40
C SER A 18 -14.77 2.19 16.91
N ALA A 19 -16.06 2.36 16.57
CA ALA A 19 -16.48 2.63 15.19
C ALA A 19 -16.14 4.07 14.72
N GLN A 20 -15.90 4.99 15.66
CA GLN A 20 -15.68 6.41 15.36
C GLN A 20 -14.25 6.72 14.92
N SER A 21 -13.24 5.93 15.34
CA SER A 21 -11.86 6.12 14.88
C SER A 21 -11.66 5.73 13.41
N ASP A 22 -12.38 4.69 12.95
CA ASP A 22 -12.34 4.23 11.55
C ASP A 22 -12.91 5.27 10.57
N ALA A 23 -13.88 6.07 11.02
CA ALA A 23 -14.61 7.02 10.20
C ALA A 23 -13.79 8.29 9.87
N ARG A 24 -12.89 8.73 10.76
CA ARG A 24 -12.29 10.08 10.68
C ARG A 24 -11.56 10.35 9.36
N TYR A 25 -10.86 9.35 8.81
CA TYR A 25 -10.07 9.49 7.59
C TYR A 25 -10.63 8.69 6.41
N HIS A 26 -11.75 8.00 6.61
CA HIS A 26 -12.36 7.14 5.60
C HIS A 26 -12.71 7.91 4.31
N THR A 27 -13.11 9.18 4.44
CA THR A 27 -13.45 10.05 3.30
C THR A 27 -12.28 10.28 2.35
N HIS A 28 -11.03 10.14 2.80
CA HIS A 28 -9.87 10.22 1.92
C HIS A 28 -9.82 9.05 0.93
N THR A 29 -10.38 7.89 1.28
CA THR A 29 -10.44 6.73 0.39
C THR A 29 -11.28 6.98 -0.86
N GLU A 30 -12.26 7.89 -0.78
CA GLU A 30 -13.18 8.23 -1.87
C GLU A 30 -12.50 9.01 -2.99
N ARG A 31 -11.33 9.60 -2.74
CA ARG A 31 -10.56 10.34 -3.76
C ARG A 31 -9.96 9.42 -4.82
N ILE A 32 -9.75 8.14 -4.48
CA ILE A 32 -9.13 7.17 -5.39
C ILE A 32 -10.22 6.37 -6.08
N ALA A 33 -10.59 6.80 -7.30
CA ALA A 33 -11.72 6.25 -8.05
C ALA A 33 -11.69 4.72 -8.22
N GLN A 34 -10.50 4.14 -8.31
CA GLN A 34 -10.32 2.69 -8.50
C GLN A 34 -10.33 1.88 -7.19
N PHE A 35 -10.32 2.53 -6.03
CA PHE A 35 -10.41 1.88 -4.73
C PHE A 35 -11.88 1.74 -4.31
N SER A 36 -12.44 0.54 -4.48
CA SER A 36 -13.87 0.30 -4.28
C SER A 36 -14.28 0.22 -2.81
N LYS A 37 -15.51 0.62 -2.52
CA LYS A 37 -16.26 0.26 -1.31
C LYS A 37 -16.88 -1.15 -1.44
N PRO A 38 -17.20 -1.86 -0.34
CA PRO A 38 -16.86 -1.51 1.04
C PRO A 38 -15.34 -1.58 1.25
N ASN A 39 -14.82 -0.77 2.17
CA ASN A 39 -13.42 -0.84 2.58
C ASN A 39 -13.33 -0.70 4.11
N LYS A 40 -12.23 -1.18 4.69
CA LYS A 40 -11.99 -1.18 6.14
C LYS A 40 -10.54 -0.85 6.43
N VAL A 41 -10.27 -0.37 7.63
CA VAL A 41 -8.89 -0.16 8.11
C VAL A 41 -8.17 -1.52 8.17
N LEU A 42 -6.98 -1.57 7.59
CA LEU A 42 -6.05 -2.69 7.65
C LEU A 42 -4.98 -2.45 8.72
N SER A 43 -4.46 -1.22 8.80
CA SER A 43 -3.44 -0.80 9.76
C SER A 43 -3.57 0.69 10.04
N ASN A 44 -3.31 1.11 11.27
CA ASN A 44 -3.34 2.50 11.70
C ASN A 44 -2.21 2.76 12.69
N THR A 45 -1.36 3.74 12.38
CA THR A 45 -0.19 4.16 13.19
C THR A 45 -0.28 5.63 13.57
N ILE A 46 -1.46 6.24 13.47
CA ILE A 46 -1.65 7.67 13.72
C ILE A 46 -1.61 7.94 15.23
N ASP A 47 -0.70 8.81 15.66
CA ASP A 47 -0.55 9.26 17.04
C ASP A 47 -1.65 10.26 17.45
N ALA A 48 -1.59 10.71 18.71
CA ALA A 48 -2.56 11.65 19.26
C ALA A 48 -2.49 13.03 18.59
N GLU A 49 -1.31 13.42 18.10
CA GLU A 49 -1.02 14.64 17.38
C GLU A 49 -1.51 14.58 15.92
N GLY A 50 -1.90 13.40 15.44
CA GLY A 50 -2.42 13.19 14.10
C GLY A 50 -1.35 12.91 13.04
N ASN A 51 -0.18 12.43 13.45
CA ASN A 51 0.90 12.03 12.57
C ASN A 51 0.97 10.51 12.45
N GLY A 52 1.23 10.01 11.24
CA GLY A 52 1.42 8.58 11.03
C GLY A 52 0.88 8.12 9.68
N ALA A 53 0.79 6.82 9.50
CA ALA A 53 0.23 6.19 8.30
C ALA A 53 -1.06 5.43 8.63
N ILE A 54 -1.95 5.37 7.64
CA ILE A 54 -3.14 4.53 7.68
C ILE A 54 -3.26 3.75 6.37
N GLU A 55 -3.68 2.50 6.50
CA GLU A 55 -3.92 1.58 5.38
C GLU A 55 -5.37 1.12 5.42
N TYR A 56 -6.04 1.16 4.27
CA TYR A 56 -7.36 0.60 4.06
C TYR A 56 -7.28 -0.56 3.08
N THR A 57 -8.11 -1.59 3.27
CA THR A 57 -8.25 -2.71 2.33
C THR A 57 -9.68 -2.88 1.85
N ASN A 58 -9.86 -3.49 0.68
CA ASN A 58 -11.15 -3.72 0.03
C ASN A 58 -11.29 -5.15 -0.54
N PRO A 59 -12.50 -5.56 -0.99
CA PRO A 59 -12.74 -6.88 -1.57
C PRO A 59 -11.95 -7.20 -2.85
N LYS A 60 -11.39 -6.19 -3.53
CA LYS A 60 -10.53 -6.38 -4.71
C LYS A 60 -9.09 -6.74 -4.35
N ASN A 61 -8.83 -7.04 -3.07
CA ASN A 61 -7.50 -7.31 -2.53
C ASN A 61 -6.51 -6.16 -2.82
N GLN A 62 -6.99 -4.93 -2.63
CA GLN A 62 -6.16 -3.74 -2.73
C GLN A 62 -5.86 -3.20 -1.33
N VAL A 63 -4.75 -2.48 -1.22
CA VAL A 63 -4.40 -1.70 -0.02
C VAL A 63 -4.17 -0.26 -0.46
N LEU A 64 -5.00 0.66 0.04
CA LEU A 64 -4.80 2.09 -0.13
C LEU A 64 -4.10 2.63 1.12
N ARG A 65 -2.98 3.31 0.92
CA ARG A 65 -2.15 3.85 1.98
C ARG A 65 -1.90 5.34 1.79
N PHE A 66 -1.95 6.09 2.90
CA PHE A 66 -1.57 7.50 2.94
C PHE A 66 -1.05 7.88 4.32
N ARG A 67 -0.38 9.05 4.41
CA ARG A 67 0.16 9.59 5.66
C ARG A 67 -0.55 10.87 6.06
N LEU A 68 -0.54 11.11 7.36
CA LEU A 68 -1.03 12.33 7.95
C LEU A 68 0.10 13.05 8.68
N PHE A 69 0.02 14.37 8.67
CA PHE A 69 0.79 15.28 9.49
C PHE A 69 -0.18 16.28 10.10
N HIS A 70 -0.28 16.33 11.43
CA HIS A 70 -1.27 17.11 12.17
C HIS A 70 -2.71 16.93 11.63
N HIS A 71 -3.15 15.68 11.48
CA HIS A 71 -4.46 15.28 10.96
C HIS A 71 -4.76 15.69 9.50
N LYS A 72 -3.77 16.17 8.74
CA LYS A 72 -3.91 16.54 7.33
C LYS A 72 -3.13 15.58 6.46
N LEU A 73 -3.66 15.27 5.27
CA LEU A 73 -2.93 14.48 4.26
C LEU A 73 -1.55 15.08 4.02
N GLN A 74 -0.52 14.27 4.23
CA GLN A 74 0.86 14.65 4.00
C GLN A 74 1.21 14.43 2.52
N LEU A 75 1.71 15.48 1.88
CA LEU A 75 2.31 15.40 0.54
C LEU A 75 3.76 14.93 0.68
N GLN A 76 4.12 13.87 -0.03
CA GLN A 76 5.49 13.35 -0.14
C GLN A 76 6.19 13.97 -1.36
N HIS A 77 7.39 13.47 -1.65
CA HIS A 77 8.12 13.82 -2.87
C HIS A 77 7.26 13.53 -4.12
N GLY A 78 7.52 14.28 -5.19
CA GLY A 78 6.77 14.15 -6.44
C GLY A 78 5.33 14.65 -6.38
N GLY A 79 4.86 15.19 -5.25
CA GLY A 79 3.46 15.56 -5.07
C GLY A 79 2.54 14.37 -4.79
N ILE A 80 3.10 13.27 -4.30
CA ILE A 80 2.36 12.04 -4.01
C ILE A 80 1.72 12.13 -2.62
N ALA A 81 0.43 11.85 -2.52
CA ALA A 81 -0.32 11.78 -1.27
C ALA A 81 -0.84 10.37 -0.94
N PHE A 82 -1.04 9.53 -1.96
CA PHE A 82 -1.57 8.18 -1.81
C PHE A 82 -0.75 7.15 -2.58
N GLN A 83 -0.77 5.92 -2.07
CA GLN A 83 -0.29 4.73 -2.76
C GLN A 83 -1.36 3.64 -2.75
N LEU A 84 -1.64 3.07 -3.91
CA LEU A 84 -2.52 1.93 -4.07
C LEU A 84 -1.74 0.70 -4.48
N PHE A 85 -1.73 -0.31 -3.60
CA PHE A 85 -1.16 -1.62 -3.84
C PHE A 85 -2.27 -2.55 -4.31
N SER A 86 -2.10 -3.19 -5.46
CA SER A 86 -3.05 -4.17 -5.99
C SER A 86 -2.44 -5.57 -5.97
N TYR A 87 -3.13 -6.51 -5.34
CA TYR A 87 -2.67 -7.90 -5.21
C TYR A 87 -3.57 -8.85 -6.00
N GLN A 88 -2.96 -9.85 -6.62
CA GLN A 88 -3.65 -10.95 -7.27
C GLN A 88 -3.04 -12.26 -6.77
N ASN A 89 -3.86 -13.22 -6.36
CA ASN A 89 -3.40 -14.49 -5.78
C ASN A 89 -2.40 -14.31 -4.61
N ASN A 90 -2.62 -13.28 -3.78
CA ASN A 90 -1.74 -12.85 -2.68
C ASN A 90 -0.34 -12.37 -3.11
N GLU A 91 -0.17 -11.99 -4.37
CA GLU A 91 1.08 -11.43 -4.90
C GLU A 91 0.86 -9.99 -5.33
N LEU A 92 1.80 -9.12 -4.99
CA LEU A 92 1.76 -7.72 -5.41
C LEU A 92 1.96 -7.64 -6.93
N GLN A 93 0.97 -7.12 -7.64
CA GLN A 93 1.00 -6.97 -9.09
C GLN A 93 1.34 -5.53 -9.50
N LYS A 94 0.84 -4.55 -8.73
CA LYS A 94 0.91 -3.15 -9.13
C LYS A 94 0.92 -2.22 -7.93
N ILE A 95 1.73 -1.17 -8.01
CA ILE A 95 1.68 0.01 -7.14
C ILE A 95 1.34 1.20 -8.02
N GLU A 96 0.39 2.01 -7.59
CA GLU A 96 0.04 3.29 -8.23
C GLU A 96 0.11 4.42 -7.20
N THR A 97 0.63 5.58 -7.61
CA THR A 97 0.75 6.77 -6.77
C THR A 97 -0.19 7.88 -7.23
N PHE A 98 -0.78 8.61 -6.28
CA PHE A 98 -1.76 9.66 -6.57
C PHE A 98 -1.48 10.94 -5.79
N ASP A 99 -1.85 12.08 -6.38
CA ASP A 99 -1.85 13.38 -5.73
C ASP A 99 -3.02 13.55 -4.74
N LEU A 100 -3.10 14.73 -4.11
CA LEU A 100 -4.18 15.07 -3.18
C LEU A 100 -5.58 15.05 -3.81
N GLN A 101 -5.68 15.17 -5.13
CA GLN A 101 -6.93 15.16 -5.88
C GLN A 101 -7.30 13.74 -6.36
N GLY A 102 -6.46 12.74 -6.09
CA GLY A 102 -6.66 11.36 -6.53
C GLY A 102 -6.33 11.14 -8.01
N LYS A 103 -5.57 12.04 -8.65
CA LYS A 103 -5.03 11.85 -9.99
C LYS A 103 -3.69 11.14 -9.90
N LEU A 104 -3.37 10.33 -10.91
CA LEU A 104 -2.05 9.69 -11.00
C LEU A 104 -0.97 10.76 -10.97
N ALA A 105 -0.01 10.58 -10.08
CA ALA A 105 1.10 11.51 -9.88
C ALA A 105 2.36 10.69 -9.64
N GLY A 106 3.44 11.05 -10.32
CA GLY A 106 4.70 10.34 -10.21
C GLY A 106 5.83 11.20 -9.67
N GLU A 107 6.91 10.54 -9.27
CA GLU A 107 8.11 11.23 -8.83
C GLU A 107 8.78 11.94 -10.01
N ARG A 108 8.89 13.27 -9.94
CA ARG A 108 9.46 14.11 -11.02
C ARG A 108 10.91 13.72 -11.32
N ALA A 109 11.69 13.40 -10.29
CA ALA A 109 13.07 12.93 -10.46
C ALA A 109 13.18 11.57 -11.15
N SER A 110 12.08 10.80 -11.24
CA SER A 110 12.03 9.45 -11.80
C SER A 110 11.27 9.38 -13.13
N GLN A 111 11.34 10.44 -13.95
CA GLN A 111 10.57 10.56 -15.19
C GLN A 111 9.05 10.49 -14.96
N ASN A 112 8.59 11.04 -13.82
CA ASN A 112 7.18 11.05 -13.43
C ASN A 112 6.59 9.64 -13.29
N GLU A 113 7.39 8.69 -12.80
CA GLU A 113 6.99 7.32 -12.48
C GLU A 113 5.81 7.32 -11.50
N ALA A 114 4.65 6.92 -12.00
CA ALA A 114 3.39 6.89 -11.24
C ALA A 114 2.83 5.48 -11.04
N ILE A 115 3.31 4.51 -11.84
CA ILE A 115 2.86 3.12 -11.79
C ILE A 115 4.08 2.20 -11.89
N THR A 116 4.17 1.27 -10.95
CA THR A 116 5.12 0.16 -10.97
C THR A 116 4.32 -1.13 -11.08
N THR A 117 4.60 -1.96 -12.08
CA THR A 117 3.99 -3.30 -12.19
C THR A 117 5.04 -4.38 -12.09
N PHE A 118 4.66 -5.51 -11.49
CA PHE A 118 5.54 -6.61 -11.16
C PHE A 118 5.05 -7.88 -11.85
N THR A 119 5.97 -8.67 -12.41
CA THR A 119 5.69 -9.99 -12.95
C THR A 119 6.71 -10.97 -12.38
N ILE A 120 6.25 -11.98 -11.64
CA ILE A 120 7.10 -13.07 -11.17
C ILE A 120 7.18 -14.10 -12.30
N GLU A 121 8.28 -14.09 -13.05
CA GLU A 121 8.48 -14.99 -14.20
C GLU A 121 8.87 -16.40 -13.75
N LYS A 122 9.59 -16.52 -12.62
CA LYS A 122 10.10 -17.77 -12.06
C LYS A 122 9.49 -18.06 -10.70
N LYS A 123 8.23 -18.52 -10.70
CA LYS A 123 7.40 -18.65 -9.49
C LYS A 123 8.00 -19.56 -8.42
N ASN A 124 8.54 -20.71 -8.81
CA ASN A 124 9.07 -21.70 -7.86
C ASN A 124 10.35 -21.20 -7.19
N GLU A 125 11.20 -20.54 -7.97
CA GLU A 125 12.43 -19.89 -7.54
C GLU A 125 12.11 -18.79 -6.54
N TYR A 126 11.17 -17.90 -6.88
CA TYR A 126 10.69 -16.87 -5.97
C TYR A 126 10.17 -17.45 -4.66
N LEU A 127 9.33 -18.49 -4.69
CA LEU A 127 8.79 -19.10 -3.46
C LEU A 127 9.88 -19.67 -2.55
N LYS A 128 10.93 -20.27 -3.12
CA LYS A 128 12.09 -20.75 -2.35
C LYS A 128 12.81 -19.58 -1.68
N LYS A 129 13.09 -18.51 -2.43
CA LYS A 129 13.77 -17.31 -1.91
C LYS A 129 12.92 -16.59 -0.87
N LYS A 130 11.60 -16.45 -1.12
CA LYS A 130 10.64 -15.87 -0.18
C LYS A 130 10.66 -16.59 1.16
N LYS A 131 10.69 -17.92 1.17
CA LYS A 131 10.78 -18.70 2.42
C LYS A 131 12.04 -18.37 3.22
N LEU A 132 13.18 -18.17 2.54
CA LEU A 132 14.42 -17.74 3.19
C LEU A 132 14.32 -16.32 3.75
N ILE A 133 13.73 -15.40 2.98
CA ILE A 133 13.52 -14.00 3.41
C ILE A 133 12.59 -13.96 4.62
N ASP A 134 11.47 -14.67 4.58
CA ASP A 134 10.49 -14.72 5.68
C ASP A 134 11.13 -15.31 6.95
N ALA A 135 11.93 -16.38 6.82
CA ALA A 135 12.63 -16.99 7.96
C ALA A 135 13.67 -16.06 8.59
N ALA A 136 14.22 -15.12 7.83
CA ALA A 136 15.13 -14.09 8.31
C ALA A 136 14.40 -12.79 8.73
N GLU A 137 13.07 -12.76 8.72
CA GLU A 137 12.24 -11.55 8.94
C GLU A 137 12.64 -10.38 8.03
N GLY A 138 13.14 -10.69 6.83
CA GLY A 138 13.66 -9.70 5.91
C GLY A 138 15.09 -9.25 6.17
N ASN A 139 15.78 -9.74 7.20
CA ASN A 139 17.18 -9.39 7.51
C ASN A 139 18.17 -10.28 6.74
N ILE A 140 18.02 -10.32 5.42
CA ILE A 140 18.90 -11.05 4.51
C ILE A 140 19.13 -10.23 3.24
N ASP A 141 20.38 -10.22 2.78
CA ASP A 141 20.76 -9.64 1.49
C ASP A 141 20.71 -10.72 0.40
N LEU A 142 19.89 -10.48 -0.62
CA LEU A 142 19.82 -11.32 -1.81
C LEU A 142 20.11 -10.47 -3.05
N THR A 143 21.10 -10.90 -3.82
CA THR A 143 21.51 -10.28 -5.09
C THR A 143 21.14 -11.19 -6.27
N ASP A 144 19.86 -11.56 -6.36
CA ASP A 144 19.29 -12.44 -7.39
C ASP A 144 18.52 -11.69 -8.49
N ASP A 145 18.84 -10.41 -8.68
CA ASP A 145 18.15 -9.49 -9.59
C ASP A 145 18.33 -9.85 -11.09
N SER A 146 19.44 -9.42 -11.69
CA SER A 146 19.65 -9.37 -13.15
C SER A 146 20.08 -10.70 -13.74
N LYS A 147 20.75 -11.55 -12.95
CA LYS A 147 21.21 -12.87 -13.42
C LYS A 147 20.13 -13.93 -13.36
N GLU A 148 19.34 -13.95 -12.29
CA GLU A 148 18.30 -14.97 -12.12
C GLU A 148 16.98 -14.56 -12.81
N GLN A 149 16.74 -13.26 -13.06
CA GLN A 149 15.58 -12.76 -13.81
C GLN A 149 14.26 -13.30 -13.27
N ILE A 150 14.07 -13.24 -11.95
CA ILE A 150 12.91 -13.86 -11.27
C ILE A 150 11.71 -12.91 -11.30
N ILE A 151 11.93 -11.63 -11.00
CA ILE A 151 10.87 -10.61 -10.94
C ILE A 151 11.18 -9.51 -11.94
N ARG A 152 10.35 -9.42 -12.97
CA ARG A 152 10.39 -8.33 -13.95
C ARG A 152 9.55 -7.16 -13.47
N VAL A 153 10.05 -5.95 -13.68
CA VAL A 153 9.36 -4.71 -13.36
C VAL A 153 9.15 -3.88 -14.60
N LYS A 154 7.99 -3.22 -14.65
CA LYS A 154 7.61 -2.27 -15.68
C LYS A 154 7.10 -0.98 -15.07
N LEU A 155 7.54 0.17 -15.59
CA LEU A 155 7.27 1.50 -15.05
C LEU A 155 6.48 2.32 -16.05
N PHE A 156 5.49 3.06 -15.54
CA PHE A 156 4.69 3.95 -16.35
C PHE A 156 4.63 5.35 -15.73
N ASP A 157 4.55 6.34 -16.60
CA ASP A 157 4.35 7.73 -16.22
C ASP A 157 2.91 8.01 -15.74
N SER A 158 2.61 9.25 -15.33
CA SER A 158 1.26 9.65 -14.95
C SER A 158 0.22 9.59 -16.08
N ASN A 159 0.67 9.51 -17.35
CA ASN A 159 -0.18 9.34 -18.53
C ASN A 159 -0.33 7.85 -18.92
N LYS A 160 0.16 6.94 -18.07
CA LYS A 160 0.16 5.49 -18.29
C LYS A 160 1.00 5.06 -19.50
N GLN A 161 1.95 5.89 -19.92
CA GLN A 161 2.91 5.53 -20.97
C GLN A 161 4.09 4.79 -20.34
N PRO A 162 4.57 3.69 -20.95
CA PRO A 162 5.77 3.01 -20.48
C PRO A 162 6.98 3.95 -20.48
N ILE A 163 7.84 3.84 -19.47
CA ILE A 163 9.09 4.61 -19.36
C ILE A 163 10.22 3.80 -20.02
N PRO A 164 10.67 4.15 -21.25
CA PRO A 164 11.45 3.24 -22.11
C PRO A 164 12.85 2.92 -21.59
N GLU A 165 13.53 3.89 -20.97
CA GLU A 165 14.93 3.76 -20.54
C GLU A 165 15.12 2.81 -19.34
N LYS A 166 14.01 2.33 -18.76
CA LYS A 166 13.99 1.48 -17.58
C LYS A 166 13.40 0.09 -17.85
N GLU A 167 13.08 -0.29 -19.10
CA GLU A 167 12.37 -1.55 -19.36
C GLU A 167 13.04 -2.54 -20.34
N PRO A 168 12.86 -3.86 -20.11
CA PRO A 168 12.46 -4.48 -18.84
C PRO A 168 13.64 -4.54 -17.87
N PHE A 169 13.47 -4.07 -16.63
CA PHE A 169 14.46 -4.27 -15.58
C PHE A 169 14.00 -5.33 -14.58
N TYR A 170 14.94 -6.10 -14.06
CA TYR A 170 14.68 -7.14 -13.06
C TYR A 170 15.13 -6.65 -11.68
N ILE A 171 14.37 -7.03 -10.65
CA ILE A 171 14.70 -6.74 -9.26
C ILE A 171 14.92 -8.02 -8.48
N SER A 172 15.65 -7.92 -7.38
CA SER A 172 15.89 -9.06 -6.49
C SER A 172 14.60 -9.49 -5.80
N SER A 173 14.55 -10.76 -5.38
CA SER A 173 13.46 -11.29 -4.56
C SER A 173 13.29 -10.51 -3.27
N LYS A 174 14.40 -10.00 -2.70
CA LYS A 174 14.39 -9.17 -1.50
C LYS A 174 13.76 -7.80 -1.74
N THR A 175 14.09 -7.14 -2.85
CA THR A 175 13.49 -5.85 -3.22
C THR A 175 11.98 -6.01 -3.46
N TYR A 176 11.56 -7.05 -4.19
CA TYR A 176 10.13 -7.33 -4.37
C TYR A 176 9.41 -7.63 -3.05
N TRP A 177 10.06 -8.36 -2.13
CA TRP A 177 9.52 -8.62 -0.80
C TRP A 177 9.30 -7.32 -0.02
N ASN A 178 10.25 -6.38 -0.04
CA ASN A 178 10.11 -5.07 0.61
C ASN A 178 8.91 -4.27 0.07
N TYR A 179 8.66 -4.32 -1.25
CA TYR A 179 7.45 -3.74 -1.82
C TYR A 179 6.18 -4.45 -1.34
N SER A 180 6.20 -5.78 -1.28
CA SER A 180 5.06 -6.61 -0.86
C SER A 180 4.65 -6.40 0.60
N VAL A 181 5.63 -6.20 1.49
CA VAL A 181 5.40 -5.83 2.90
C VAL A 181 5.25 -4.31 3.09
N ARG A 182 5.25 -3.54 2.00
CA ARG A 182 5.02 -2.09 1.97
C ARG A 182 6.03 -1.30 2.83
N MET A 183 7.29 -1.72 2.87
CA MET A 183 8.34 -0.96 3.56
C MET A 183 8.78 0.30 2.80
N TYR A 184 8.59 0.34 1.48
CA TYR A 184 8.99 1.46 0.63
C TYR A 184 8.02 2.65 0.75
N TRP A 185 8.54 3.88 0.85
CA TRP A 185 7.79 5.13 0.69
C TRP A 185 8.46 6.00 -0.40
N PRO A 186 7.69 6.60 -1.32
CA PRO A 186 8.19 7.59 -2.27
C PRO A 186 8.49 8.93 -1.58
#